data_AF-A0A5D6WEP9-F1
#
_entry.id   AF-A0A5D6WEP9-F1
#
_cell.length_a   1.000
_cell.length_b   1.000
_cell.length_c   1.000
_cell.angle_alpha   90.00
_cell.angle_beta   90.00
_cell.angle_gamma   90.00
#
_symmetry.space_group_name_H-M   'P 1'
#
loop_
_entity.id
_entity.type
_entity.pdbx_description
1 polymer ?
#
loop_
_entity_poly.entity_id
_entity_poly.type
_entity_poly.pdbx_seq_one_letter_code
_entity_poly.pdbx_strand_id
1 'polypeptide(L)'
;MNGLTLVGLAIVVFAAAYAGYGRWLVKTWGIDPRAKTPAVEFEDGQDYAPASRFTVFSHQFSSITGAGPVTGPIIAAMFGWAPALLWLLIGGVFFGAVQDFTALYASVKNKGKSMGMLIEQYVGKTGRRLFLLFCWLFTLLVLAAFADILANTFSGMTKAGTPNVPGAQAASISMLYIFVAMGFGWYIRRFNPTGAVKFVVAVVLVIAMFAVGMQFPLYFDAQTWRYVTFGYCFIASVLPMWLLMEPRDYLSSFLLLGMVAGGVIGVVVANPSINMPAFVGFEVNGQSLFPILFITIACGAVSGFHSLVSSGTSSKAVANETDMLPVGYGSMLVESLLGVVALVIACAAASNGVLPKGTPFQIFAGSISNFFQMFGLPAGVSACVITMCVSALAMTTIDSVARIGRMSFQELFTPSEGETAGAAAKLCMDKYFSTIITLVLAFILCLAGYMNIWPLFGAANQLLSALVLISLAVFLRTTGRQGWMLYIPMTFMFLVTMTALVMSVAGIVTKLQAGSFVFMVDGLQLVLAVALMTLAVLVVKHCGKELVTGKAEIAETEA
;
A
#
# COMPACT_ATOMS: atom_id res chain seq x y z
N MET A 1 9.92 -24.00 16.55
CA MET A 1 9.38 -23.85 15.18
C MET A 1 10.48 -23.24 14.32
N ASN A 2 10.70 -23.73 13.10
CA ASN A 2 11.73 -23.17 12.21
C ASN A 2 11.11 -22.19 11.20
N GLY A 3 11.81 -21.10 10.88
CA GLY A 3 11.43 -20.16 9.84
C GLY A 3 11.22 -20.80 8.46
N LEU A 4 12.00 -21.82 8.11
CA LEU A 4 11.83 -22.58 6.86
C LEU A 4 10.43 -23.21 6.77
N THR A 5 9.95 -23.80 7.87
CA THR A 5 8.63 -24.43 7.91
C THR A 5 7.52 -23.40 7.71
N LEU A 6 7.66 -22.21 8.30
CA LEU A 6 6.64 -21.15 8.20
C LEU A 6 6.58 -20.56 6.78
N VAL A 7 7.73 -20.24 6.18
CA VAL A 7 7.80 -19.72 4.80
C VAL A 7 7.37 -20.80 3.80
N GLY A 8 7.82 -22.04 3.96
CA GLY A 8 7.43 -23.16 3.11
C GLY A 8 5.92 -23.41 3.13
N LEU A 9 5.31 -23.40 4.32
CA LEU A 9 3.86 -23.50 4.48
C LEU A 9 3.13 -22.35 3.77
N ALA A 10 3.60 -21.11 3.92
CA ALA A 10 3.01 -19.96 3.26
C ALA A 10 3.09 -20.06 1.72
N ILE A 11 4.24 -20.48 1.17
CA ILE A 11 4.41 -20.70 -0.27
C ILE A 11 3.40 -21.74 -0.78
N VAL A 12 3.25 -22.86 -0.08
CA VAL A 12 2.29 -23.91 -0.48
C VAL A 12 0.85 -23.39 -0.42
N VAL A 13 0.47 -22.68 0.65
CA VAL A 13 -0.87 -22.10 0.81
C VAL A 13 -1.16 -21.08 -0.30
N PHE A 14 -0.24 -20.16 -0.58
CA PHE A 14 -0.43 -19.14 -1.61
C PHE A 14 -0.43 -19.73 -3.03
N ALA A 15 0.43 -20.73 -3.31
CA ALA A 15 0.40 -21.43 -4.58
C ALA A 15 -0.93 -22.19 -4.80
N ALA A 16 -1.43 -22.86 -3.76
CA ALA A 16 -2.72 -23.54 -3.79
C ALA A 16 -3.88 -22.55 -3.94
N ALA A 17 -3.83 -21.41 -3.25
CA ALA A 17 -4.81 -20.34 -3.38
C ALA A 17 -4.85 -19.76 -4.80
N TYR A 18 -3.69 -19.50 -5.41
CA TYR A 18 -3.61 -19.00 -6.78
C TYR A 18 -4.15 -20.03 -7.79
N ALA A 19 -3.70 -21.28 -7.71
CA ALA A 19 -4.05 -22.34 -8.64
C ALA A 19 -5.51 -22.84 -8.49
N GLY A 20 -6.04 -22.82 -7.26
CA GLY A 20 -7.39 -23.26 -6.94
C GLY A 20 -8.37 -22.10 -6.89
N TYR A 21 -8.32 -21.30 -5.83
CA TYR A 21 -9.32 -20.28 -5.54
C TYR A 21 -9.30 -19.11 -6.53
N GLY A 22 -8.12 -18.60 -6.90
CA GLY A 22 -7.97 -17.55 -7.91
C GLY A 22 -8.54 -17.97 -9.28
N ARG A 23 -8.21 -19.18 -9.75
CA ARG A 23 -8.78 -19.73 -11.00
C ARG A 23 -10.29 -19.98 -10.91
N TRP A 24 -10.79 -20.38 -9.73
CA TRP A 24 -12.22 -20.49 -9.49
C TRP A 24 -12.91 -19.13 -9.64
N LEU A 25 -12.36 -18.04 -9.09
CA LEU A 25 -12.91 -16.68 -9.27
C LEU A 25 -12.94 -16.26 -10.74
N VAL A 26 -11.86 -16.52 -11.50
CA VAL A 26 -11.79 -16.26 -12.94
C VAL A 26 -12.93 -16.95 -13.69
N LYS A 27 -13.19 -18.22 -13.37
CA LYS A 27 -14.29 -18.99 -13.97
C LYS A 27 -15.65 -18.46 -13.54
N THR A 28 -15.82 -18.14 -12.25
CA THR A 28 -17.09 -17.67 -11.67
C THR A 28 -17.52 -16.31 -12.21
N TRP A 29 -16.58 -15.41 -12.51
CA TRP A 29 -16.90 -14.07 -13.03
C TRP A 29 -16.82 -13.95 -14.55
N GLY A 30 -16.41 -15.01 -15.25
CA GLY A 30 -16.44 -15.07 -16.71
C GLY A 30 -15.42 -14.15 -17.37
N ILE A 31 -14.16 -14.23 -16.96
CA ILE A 31 -13.03 -13.56 -17.63
C ILE A 31 -12.97 -14.00 -19.09
N ASP A 32 -12.99 -13.05 -20.02
CA ASP A 32 -13.02 -13.32 -21.45
C ASP A 32 -11.69 -12.92 -22.12
N PRO A 33 -10.90 -13.89 -22.63
CA PRO A 33 -9.66 -13.60 -23.35
C PRO A 33 -9.83 -12.75 -24.61
N ARG A 34 -11.05 -12.67 -25.17
CA ARG A 34 -11.37 -11.93 -26.39
C ARG A 34 -11.98 -10.55 -26.11
N ALA A 35 -12.33 -10.25 -24.87
CA ALA A 35 -12.86 -8.94 -24.52
C ALA A 35 -11.78 -7.86 -24.69
N LYS A 36 -12.17 -6.75 -25.31
CA LYS A 36 -11.32 -5.55 -25.34
C LYS A 36 -11.33 -4.91 -23.97
N THR A 37 -10.16 -4.69 -23.42
CA THR A 37 -9.98 -3.98 -22.15
C THR A 37 -10.02 -2.48 -22.39
N PRO A 38 -10.32 -1.65 -21.38
CA PRO A 38 -10.33 -0.20 -21.53
C PRO A 38 -8.97 0.37 -21.92
N ALA A 39 -7.88 -0.30 -21.53
CA ALA A 39 -6.53 0.07 -21.95
C ALA A 39 -6.37 0.07 -23.49
N VAL A 40 -7.05 -0.86 -24.18
CA VAL A 40 -7.00 -0.99 -25.64
C VAL A 40 -8.10 -0.17 -26.32
N GLU A 41 -9.27 -0.06 -25.70
CA GLU A 41 -10.42 0.68 -26.28
C GLU A 41 -10.24 2.20 -26.24
N PHE A 42 -9.66 2.72 -25.15
CA PHE A 42 -9.51 4.16 -24.89
C PHE A 42 -8.04 4.62 -24.92
N GLU A 43 -7.17 3.90 -25.62
CA GLU A 43 -5.72 4.18 -25.66
C GLU A 43 -5.44 5.66 -26.02
N ASP A 44 -4.83 6.38 -25.08
CA ASP A 44 -4.50 7.81 -25.20
C ASP A 44 -3.00 8.10 -24.96
N GLY A 45 -2.23 7.08 -24.53
CA GLY A 45 -0.81 7.20 -24.21
C GLY A 45 -0.51 8.07 -22.99
N GLN A 46 -1.53 8.39 -22.18
CA GLN A 46 -1.44 9.13 -20.93
C GLN A 46 -2.02 8.34 -19.76
N ASP A 47 -3.34 8.18 -19.70
CA ASP A 47 -4.04 7.48 -18.63
C ASP A 47 -4.39 6.05 -19.04
N TYR A 48 -4.69 5.81 -20.32
CA TYR A 48 -4.94 4.50 -20.90
C TYR A 48 -3.79 4.14 -21.85
N ALA A 49 -2.97 3.19 -21.41
CA ALA A 49 -1.79 2.75 -22.14
C ALA A 49 -1.63 1.24 -21.99
N PRO A 50 -1.93 0.44 -23.03
CA PRO A 50 -1.85 -1.00 -22.93
C PRO A 50 -0.39 -1.43 -22.71
N ALA A 51 -0.16 -2.19 -21.65
CA ALA A 51 1.16 -2.65 -21.26
C ALA A 51 1.21 -4.17 -21.13
N SER A 52 2.44 -4.72 -21.14
CA SER A 52 2.64 -6.15 -20.99
C SER A 52 2.20 -6.64 -19.61
N ARG A 53 1.75 -7.90 -19.51
CA ARG A 53 1.39 -8.55 -18.24
C ARG A 53 2.42 -8.28 -17.12
N PHE A 54 3.71 -8.45 -17.43
CA PHE A 54 4.77 -8.26 -16.45
C PHE A 54 4.90 -6.80 -16.03
N THR A 55 4.80 -5.85 -16.97
CA THR A 55 4.83 -4.41 -16.66
C THR A 55 3.69 -4.01 -15.73
N VAL A 56 2.46 -4.45 -16.01
CA VAL A 56 1.31 -4.13 -15.16
C VAL A 56 1.40 -4.85 -13.80
N PHE A 57 1.85 -6.11 -13.78
CA PHE A 57 2.11 -6.84 -12.54
C PHE A 57 3.15 -6.11 -11.69
N SER A 58 4.26 -5.70 -12.28
CA SER A 58 5.32 -4.96 -11.60
C SER A 58 4.81 -3.65 -11.04
N HIS A 59 4.04 -2.88 -11.82
CA HIS A 59 3.47 -1.62 -11.36
C HIS A 59 2.45 -1.82 -10.23
N GLN A 60 1.51 -2.76 -10.36
CA GLN A 60 0.59 -3.09 -9.28
C GLN A 60 1.36 -3.51 -8.05
N PHE A 61 2.26 -4.49 -8.18
CA PHE A 61 3.06 -5.04 -7.09
C PHE A 61 3.89 -3.95 -6.39
N SER A 62 4.62 -3.11 -7.12
CA SER A 62 5.46 -2.05 -6.54
C SER A 62 4.65 -0.92 -5.88
N SER A 63 3.41 -0.72 -6.32
CA SER A 63 2.50 0.30 -5.78
C SER A 63 1.76 -0.19 -4.53
N ILE A 64 1.42 -1.49 -4.47
CA ILE A 64 0.74 -2.09 -3.31
C ILE A 64 1.72 -2.52 -2.22
N THR A 65 2.89 -3.03 -2.64
CA THR A 65 3.98 -3.46 -1.75
C THR A 65 4.69 -2.21 -1.27
N GLY A 66 4.16 -1.63 -0.20
CA GLY A 66 4.74 -0.47 0.47
C GLY A 66 5.49 -0.83 1.75
N ALA A 67 5.54 0.11 2.69
CA ALA A 67 6.05 -0.14 4.04
C ALA A 67 5.15 -1.06 4.88
N GLY A 68 3.85 -1.08 4.59
CA GLY A 68 2.84 -1.80 5.37
C GLY A 68 3.08 -3.30 5.52
N PRO A 69 3.36 -4.07 4.44
CA PRO A 69 3.58 -5.52 4.52
C PRO A 69 4.77 -5.93 5.35
N VAL A 70 5.77 -5.07 5.48
CA VAL A 70 6.93 -5.31 6.35
C VAL A 70 6.62 -4.82 7.77
N THR A 71 6.08 -3.62 7.89
CA THR A 71 5.88 -2.94 9.18
C THR A 71 4.79 -3.61 10.02
N GLY A 72 3.64 -3.91 9.42
CA GLY A 72 2.48 -4.47 10.11
C GLY A 72 2.80 -5.79 10.81
N PRO A 73 3.33 -6.81 10.11
CA PRO A 73 3.68 -8.09 10.72
C PRO A 73 4.73 -7.98 11.82
N ILE A 74 5.73 -7.10 11.66
CA ILE A 74 6.77 -6.90 12.68
C ILE A 74 6.16 -6.27 13.95
N ILE A 75 5.29 -5.27 13.82
CA ILE A 75 4.60 -4.68 14.97
C ILE A 75 3.66 -5.70 15.61
N ALA A 76 2.87 -6.40 14.80
CA ALA A 76 1.89 -7.39 15.28
C ALA A 76 2.51 -8.63 15.91
N ALA A 77 3.81 -8.90 15.67
CA ALA A 77 4.55 -9.97 16.32
C ALA A 77 4.54 -9.85 17.85
N MET A 78 4.22 -8.68 18.42
CA MET A 78 4.02 -8.52 19.87
C MET A 78 2.95 -9.46 20.46
N PHE A 79 1.98 -9.91 19.65
CA PHE A 79 0.96 -10.91 20.07
C PHE A 79 1.44 -12.36 19.92
N GLY A 80 2.65 -12.57 19.39
CA GLY A 80 3.20 -13.85 18.98
C GLY A 80 3.20 -14.01 17.45
N TRP A 81 4.06 -14.90 16.95
CA TRP A 81 4.20 -15.10 15.50
C TRP A 81 3.02 -15.87 14.89
N ALA A 82 2.33 -16.73 15.66
CA ALA A 82 1.24 -17.56 15.13
C ALA A 82 -0.01 -16.77 14.72
N PRO A 83 -0.57 -15.87 15.54
CA PRO A 83 -1.75 -15.10 15.12
C PRO A 83 -1.46 -14.16 13.95
N ALA A 84 -0.25 -13.57 13.91
CA ALA A 84 0.20 -12.73 12.79
C ALA A 84 0.30 -13.55 11.50
N LEU A 85 0.91 -14.75 11.56
CA LEU A 85 1.00 -15.65 10.41
C LEU A 85 -0.38 -16.09 9.91
N LEU A 86 -1.28 -16.51 10.81
CA LEU A 86 -2.62 -16.94 10.45
C LEU A 86 -3.39 -15.85 9.72
N TRP A 87 -3.29 -14.60 10.18
CA TRP A 87 -3.93 -13.48 9.53
C TRP A 87 -3.32 -13.14 8.17
N LEU A 88 -1.99 -13.22 8.01
CA LEU A 88 -1.35 -13.07 6.70
C LEU A 88 -1.83 -14.13 5.70
N LEU A 89 -2.00 -15.38 6.14
CA LEU A 89 -2.48 -16.46 5.28
C LEU A 89 -3.96 -16.31 4.93
N ILE A 90 -4.82 -16.17 5.94
CA ILE A 90 -6.28 -16.13 5.76
C ILE A 90 -6.71 -14.80 5.14
N GLY A 91 -6.26 -13.69 5.72
CA GLY A 91 -6.54 -12.34 5.23
C GLY A 91 -5.99 -12.16 3.82
N GLY A 92 -4.72 -12.50 3.58
CA GLY A 92 -4.10 -12.38 2.26
C GLY A 92 -4.86 -13.12 1.17
N VAL A 93 -5.28 -14.37 1.42
CA VAL A 93 -5.95 -15.24 0.43
C VAL A 93 -7.42 -14.87 0.21
N PHE A 94 -8.19 -14.68 1.28
CA PHE A 94 -9.65 -14.57 1.20
C PHE A 94 -10.18 -13.14 1.29
N PHE A 95 -9.36 -12.19 1.76
CA PHE A 95 -9.76 -10.80 1.93
C PHE A 95 -9.03 -9.93 0.91
N GLY A 96 -7.72 -9.74 1.08
CA GLY A 96 -6.92 -8.85 0.25
C GLY A 96 -6.91 -9.25 -1.22
N ALA A 97 -6.46 -10.47 -1.53
CA ALA A 97 -6.32 -10.88 -2.93
C ALA A 97 -7.67 -10.91 -3.66
N VAL A 98 -8.75 -11.25 -2.95
CA VAL A 98 -10.12 -11.19 -3.48
C VAL A 98 -10.54 -9.75 -3.74
N GLN A 99 -10.33 -8.85 -2.78
CA GLN A 99 -10.70 -7.44 -2.91
C GLN A 99 -9.97 -6.79 -4.09
N ASP A 100 -8.65 -6.99 -4.20
CA ASP A 100 -7.82 -6.39 -5.24
C ASP A 100 -8.19 -6.88 -6.64
N PHE A 101 -8.38 -8.19 -6.77
CA PHE A 101 -8.81 -8.80 -8.02
C PHE A 101 -10.22 -8.32 -8.41
N THR A 102 -11.14 -8.24 -7.45
CA THR A 102 -12.50 -7.77 -7.71
C THR A 102 -12.54 -6.28 -8.05
N ALA A 103 -11.72 -5.45 -7.40
CA ALA A 103 -11.62 -4.02 -7.70
C ALA A 103 -11.08 -3.77 -9.12
N LEU A 104 -10.03 -4.50 -9.50
CA LEU A 104 -9.48 -4.48 -10.87
C LEU A 104 -10.55 -4.91 -11.88
N TYR A 105 -11.22 -6.04 -11.60
CA TYR A 105 -12.27 -6.59 -12.45
C TYR A 105 -13.45 -5.62 -12.61
N ALA A 106 -13.96 -5.05 -11.51
CA ALA A 106 -15.07 -4.11 -11.53
C ALA A 106 -14.73 -2.85 -12.32
N SER A 107 -13.51 -2.33 -12.18
CA SER A 107 -13.04 -1.18 -12.95
C SER A 107 -12.92 -1.50 -14.44
N VAL A 108 -12.31 -2.63 -14.82
CA VAL A 108 -12.20 -3.06 -16.23
C VAL A 108 -13.58 -3.23 -16.88
N LYS A 109 -14.53 -3.87 -16.18
CA LYS A 109 -15.92 -4.01 -16.67
C LYS A 109 -16.71 -2.70 -16.73
N ASN A 110 -16.18 -1.63 -16.15
CA ASN A 110 -16.75 -0.29 -16.17
C ASN A 110 -15.79 0.72 -16.82
N LYS A 111 -15.13 0.30 -17.91
CA LYS A 111 -14.33 1.19 -18.77
C LYS A 111 -13.14 1.86 -18.06
N GLY A 112 -12.56 1.24 -17.03
CA GLY A 112 -11.41 1.78 -16.28
C GLY A 112 -11.75 2.89 -15.28
N LYS A 113 -13.04 3.03 -14.92
CA LYS A 113 -13.49 3.99 -13.89
C LYS A 113 -12.87 3.69 -12.52
N SER A 114 -12.56 4.75 -11.77
CA SER A 114 -12.05 4.66 -10.39
C SER A 114 -13.12 4.11 -9.43
N MET A 115 -12.72 3.58 -8.27
CA MET A 115 -13.68 3.16 -7.23
C MET A 115 -14.68 4.27 -6.86
N GLY A 116 -14.26 5.54 -6.82
CA GLY A 116 -15.15 6.66 -6.51
C GLY A 116 -16.28 6.82 -7.54
N MET A 117 -15.96 6.66 -8.83
CA MET A 117 -16.94 6.70 -9.91
C MET A 117 -17.84 5.46 -9.94
N LEU A 118 -17.32 4.27 -9.59
CA LEU A 118 -18.16 3.07 -9.44
C LEU A 118 -19.15 3.24 -8.29
N ILE A 119 -18.72 3.84 -7.18
CA ILE A 119 -19.60 4.13 -6.05
C ILE A 119 -20.70 5.09 -6.48
N GLU A 120 -20.41 6.13 -7.25
CA GLU A 120 -21.48 6.99 -7.77
C GLU A 120 -22.48 6.22 -8.63
N GLN A 121 -21.99 5.38 -9.54
CA GLN A 121 -22.82 4.63 -10.48
C GLN A 121 -23.71 3.58 -9.80
N TYR A 122 -23.25 2.97 -8.70
CA TYR A 122 -23.95 1.85 -8.05
C TYR A 122 -24.55 2.18 -6.67
N VAL A 123 -24.13 3.27 -6.03
CA VAL A 123 -24.58 3.69 -4.69
C VAL A 123 -25.16 5.10 -4.70
N GLY A 124 -24.57 6.01 -5.49
CA GLY A 124 -25.07 7.38 -5.67
C GLY A 124 -24.08 8.48 -5.29
N LYS A 125 -24.44 9.74 -5.61
CA LYS A 125 -23.60 10.94 -5.46
C LYS A 125 -23.10 11.17 -4.03
N THR A 126 -23.97 10.97 -3.03
CA THR A 126 -23.60 11.13 -1.61
C THR A 126 -22.54 10.11 -1.21
N GLY A 127 -22.69 8.85 -1.66
CA GLY A 127 -21.70 7.80 -1.44
C GLY A 127 -20.34 8.15 -2.03
N ARG A 128 -20.32 8.67 -3.26
CA ARG A 128 -19.08 9.14 -3.91
C ARG A 128 -18.38 10.24 -3.12
N ARG A 129 -19.08 11.31 -2.72
CA ARG A 129 -18.46 12.43 -1.98
C ARG A 129 -17.87 11.97 -0.65
N LEU A 130 -18.63 11.16 0.08
CA LEU A 130 -18.21 10.57 1.35
C LEU A 130 -16.98 9.68 1.19
N PHE A 131 -16.96 8.82 0.17
CA PHE A 131 -15.83 7.95 -0.14
C PHE A 131 -14.58 8.76 -0.54
N LEU A 132 -14.72 9.77 -1.41
CA LEU A 132 -13.60 10.56 -1.91
C LEU A 132 -12.98 11.46 -0.84
N LEU A 133 -13.81 12.10 0.00
CA LEU A 133 -13.34 12.86 1.16
C LEU A 133 -12.47 11.98 2.05
N PHE A 134 -12.94 10.76 2.27
CA PHE A 134 -12.24 9.81 3.11
C PHE A 134 -10.97 9.25 2.47
N CYS A 135 -11.02 8.91 1.18
CA CYS A 135 -9.85 8.54 0.40
C CYS A 135 -8.77 9.62 0.49
N TRP A 136 -9.16 10.89 0.38
CA TRP A 136 -8.24 12.02 0.55
C TRP A 136 -7.67 12.08 1.98
N LEU A 137 -8.49 12.08 3.03
CA LEU A 137 -8.01 12.09 4.42
C LEU A 137 -7.09 10.90 4.72
N PHE A 138 -7.41 9.73 4.19
CA PHE A 138 -6.58 8.53 4.29
C PHE A 138 -5.22 8.74 3.63
N THR A 139 -5.16 9.32 2.43
CA THR A 139 -3.87 9.62 1.77
C THR A 139 -2.98 10.53 2.60
N LEU A 140 -3.56 11.48 3.37
CA LEU A 140 -2.80 12.32 4.29
C LEU A 140 -2.11 11.49 5.38
N LEU A 141 -2.83 10.52 5.95
CA LEU A 141 -2.30 9.61 6.98
C LEU A 141 -1.16 8.74 6.44
N VAL A 142 -1.34 8.18 5.23
CA VAL A 142 -0.31 7.34 4.61
C VAL A 142 0.95 8.16 4.31
N LEU A 143 0.81 9.35 3.69
CA LEU A 143 1.93 10.24 3.42
C LEU A 143 2.68 10.59 4.70
N ALA A 144 1.96 10.97 5.75
CA ALA A 144 2.54 11.35 7.03
C ALA A 144 3.33 10.21 7.69
N ALA A 145 2.73 9.02 7.79
CA ALA A 145 3.37 7.87 8.41
C ALA A 145 4.59 7.38 7.61
N PHE A 146 4.46 7.28 6.29
CA PHE A 146 5.50 6.68 5.45
C PHE A 146 6.66 7.66 5.20
N ALA A 147 6.37 8.96 5.04
CA ALA A 147 7.42 9.97 4.93
C ALA A 147 8.25 10.06 6.23
N ASP A 148 7.61 9.94 7.40
CA ASP A 148 8.34 9.92 8.67
C ASP A 148 9.21 8.66 8.82
N ILE A 149 8.69 7.46 8.49
CA ILE A 149 9.48 6.23 8.49
C ILE A 149 10.68 6.33 7.54
N LEU A 150 10.46 6.87 6.34
CA LEU A 150 11.51 7.06 5.34
C LEU A 150 12.58 8.05 5.82
N ALA A 151 12.17 9.19 6.36
CA ALA A 151 13.08 10.21 6.87
C ALA A 151 13.94 9.71 8.04
N ASN A 152 13.36 8.92 8.94
CA ASN A 152 14.12 8.27 10.03
C ASN A 152 15.06 7.17 9.51
N THR A 153 14.70 6.51 8.41
CA THR A 153 15.56 5.51 7.76
C THR A 153 16.76 6.16 7.07
N PHE A 154 16.56 7.32 6.43
CA PHE A 154 17.59 8.12 5.75
C PHE A 154 18.46 8.96 6.67
N SER A 155 18.01 9.21 7.90
CA SER A 155 18.78 9.98 8.89
C SER A 155 20.22 9.45 8.97
N GLY A 156 21.19 10.30 8.63
CA GLY A 156 22.61 9.94 8.61
C GLY A 156 23.20 9.76 10.00
N MET A 157 22.44 10.09 11.04
CA MET A 157 22.81 9.89 12.44
C MET A 157 21.74 9.05 13.14
N THR A 158 22.17 8.14 14.00
CA THR A 158 21.29 7.44 14.94
C THR A 158 20.86 8.39 16.05
N LYS A 159 19.81 8.03 16.80
CA LYS A 159 19.39 8.77 17.99
C LYS A 159 20.47 8.85 19.08
N ALA A 160 21.46 7.96 19.04
CA ALA A 160 22.59 7.94 19.96
C ALA A 160 23.76 8.83 19.48
N GLY A 161 23.59 9.57 18.38
CA GLY A 161 24.62 10.45 17.83
C GLY A 161 25.72 9.71 17.06
N THR A 162 25.54 8.43 16.74
CA THR A 162 26.50 7.67 15.92
C THR A 162 26.13 7.74 14.43
N PRO A 163 27.11 7.70 13.50
CA PRO A 163 26.82 7.69 12.07
C PRO A 163 25.99 6.46 11.64
N ASN A 164 24.84 6.70 11.03
CA ASN A 164 24.02 5.70 10.35
C ASN A 164 24.41 5.66 8.86
N VAL A 165 25.56 5.05 8.57
CA VAL A 165 26.12 4.98 7.21
C VAL A 165 25.15 4.33 6.20
N PRO A 166 24.50 3.18 6.50
CA PRO A 166 23.55 2.57 5.54
C PRO A 166 22.37 3.49 5.21
N GLY A 167 21.85 4.23 6.19
CA GLY A 167 20.79 5.21 5.98
C GLY A 167 21.23 6.36 5.07
N ALA A 168 22.39 6.95 5.33
CA ALA A 168 22.96 8.02 4.51
C ALA A 168 23.25 7.58 3.07
N GLN A 169 23.76 6.36 2.88
CA GLN A 169 23.98 5.78 1.56
C GLN A 169 22.65 5.53 0.83
N ALA A 170 21.66 4.94 1.50
CA ALA A 170 20.33 4.72 0.92
C ALA A 170 19.65 6.03 0.51
N ALA A 171 19.83 7.10 1.30
CA ALA A 171 19.32 8.42 0.97
C ALA A 171 19.98 8.99 -0.30
N SER A 172 21.29 8.83 -0.43
CA SER A 172 22.06 9.28 -1.61
C SER A 172 21.67 8.53 -2.87
N ILE A 173 21.57 7.20 -2.78
CA ILE A 173 21.10 6.34 -3.87
C ILE A 173 19.66 6.72 -4.26
N SER A 174 18.81 7.00 -3.27
CA SER A 174 17.42 7.42 -3.50
C SER A 174 17.32 8.74 -4.24
N MET A 175 18.19 9.71 -3.96
CA MET A 175 18.24 10.98 -4.70
C MET A 175 18.68 10.77 -6.15
N LEU A 176 19.72 9.94 -6.38
CA LEU A 176 20.14 9.56 -7.73
C LEU A 176 19.01 8.88 -8.50
N TYR A 177 18.23 8.04 -7.82
CA TYR A 177 17.11 7.31 -8.39
C TYR A 177 16.09 8.19 -9.08
N ILE A 178 15.81 9.38 -8.52
CA ILE A 178 14.84 10.33 -9.09
C ILE A 178 15.31 10.79 -10.47
N PHE A 179 16.55 11.26 -10.58
CA PHE A 179 17.10 11.77 -11.83
C PHE A 179 17.34 10.66 -12.86
N VAL A 180 17.85 9.51 -12.42
CA VAL A 180 18.11 8.36 -13.30
C VAL A 180 16.80 7.76 -13.82
N ALA A 181 15.76 7.65 -12.99
CA ALA A 181 14.44 7.22 -13.46
C ALA A 181 13.86 8.16 -14.52
N MET A 182 14.02 9.48 -14.35
CA MET A 182 13.60 10.46 -15.36
C MET A 182 14.34 10.30 -16.68
N GLY A 183 15.66 10.14 -16.64
CA GLY A 183 16.47 9.86 -17.82
C GLY A 183 16.09 8.53 -18.49
N PHE A 184 15.83 7.49 -17.70
CA PHE A 184 15.44 6.17 -18.16
C PHE A 184 14.04 6.17 -18.80
N GLY A 185 13.07 6.88 -18.21
CA GLY A 185 11.74 7.07 -18.79
C GLY A 185 11.78 7.78 -20.13
N TRP A 186 12.58 8.84 -20.23
CA TRP A 186 12.82 9.53 -21.50
C TRP A 186 13.47 8.62 -22.55
N TYR A 187 14.48 7.83 -22.16
CA TYR A 187 15.12 6.85 -23.04
C TYR A 187 14.13 5.80 -23.55
N ILE A 188 13.32 5.21 -22.67
CA ILE A 188 12.30 4.22 -23.06
C ILE A 188 11.33 4.82 -24.07
N ARG A 189 10.82 6.03 -23.80
CA ARG A 189 9.84 6.69 -24.66
C ARG A 189 10.43 7.08 -26.02
N ARG A 190 11.70 7.50 -26.06
CA ARG A 190 12.35 8.00 -27.29
C ARG A 190 12.82 6.89 -28.22
N PHE A 191 13.29 5.77 -27.68
CA PHE A 191 13.95 4.71 -28.46
C PHE A 191 13.14 3.41 -28.51
N ASN A 192 12.08 3.29 -27.71
CA ASN A 192 11.25 2.09 -27.56
C ASN A 192 12.05 0.76 -27.58
N PRO A 193 13.07 0.60 -26.71
CA PRO A 193 13.95 -0.56 -26.74
C PRO A 193 13.20 -1.86 -26.44
N THR A 194 13.74 -2.97 -26.94
CA THR A 194 13.20 -4.31 -26.64
C THR A 194 13.30 -4.61 -25.14
N GLY A 195 12.48 -5.54 -24.64
CA GLY A 195 12.44 -5.88 -23.21
C GLY A 195 13.79 -6.29 -22.62
N ALA A 196 14.61 -7.03 -23.38
CA ALA A 196 15.95 -7.43 -22.96
C ALA A 196 16.91 -6.23 -22.82
N VAL A 197 16.86 -5.28 -23.75
CA VAL A 197 17.68 -4.06 -23.68
C VAL A 197 17.24 -3.19 -22.50
N LYS A 198 15.92 -3.03 -22.29
CA LYS A 198 15.36 -2.33 -21.11
C LYS A 198 15.90 -2.92 -19.81
N PHE A 199 15.90 -4.25 -19.69
CA PHE A 199 16.40 -4.96 -18.53
C PHE A 199 17.89 -4.73 -18.28
N VAL A 200 18.73 -4.92 -19.31
CA VAL A 200 20.19 -4.74 -19.16
C VAL A 200 20.53 -3.30 -18.77
N VAL A 201 19.92 -2.32 -19.42
CA VAL A 201 20.12 -0.90 -19.09
C VAL A 201 19.66 -0.60 -17.66
N ALA A 202 18.50 -1.11 -17.25
CA ALA A 202 18.01 -0.95 -15.88
C ALA A 202 18.99 -1.50 -14.84
N VAL A 203 19.51 -2.72 -15.03
CA VAL A 203 20.46 -3.35 -14.11
C VAL A 203 21.76 -2.54 -14.02
N VAL A 204 22.31 -2.11 -15.17
CA VAL A 204 23.53 -1.28 -15.21
C VAL A 204 23.33 0.04 -14.47
N LEU A 205 22.19 0.72 -14.70
CA LEU A 205 21.86 1.97 -14.02
C LEU A 205 21.72 1.78 -12.51
N VAL A 206 21.07 0.71 -12.06
CA VAL A 206 20.94 0.40 -10.63
C VAL A 206 22.33 0.18 -10.01
N ILE A 207 23.18 -0.65 -10.61
CA ILE A 207 24.55 -0.89 -10.12
C ILE A 207 25.36 0.41 -10.05
N ALA A 208 25.27 1.26 -11.08
CA ALA A 208 25.96 2.55 -11.11
C ALA A 208 25.48 3.48 -9.98
N MET A 209 24.16 3.55 -9.72
CA MET A 209 23.62 4.33 -8.60
C MET A 209 24.11 3.84 -7.24
N PHE A 210 24.20 2.51 -7.05
CA PHE A 210 24.79 1.95 -5.84
C PHE A 210 26.27 2.31 -5.69
N ALA A 211 27.06 2.15 -6.75
CA ALA A 211 28.49 2.47 -6.73
C ALA A 211 28.75 3.93 -6.37
N VAL A 212 27.99 4.87 -6.96
CA VAL A 212 28.11 6.31 -6.68
C VAL A 212 27.54 6.65 -5.30
N GLY A 213 26.31 6.24 -5.00
CA GLY A 213 25.63 6.60 -3.75
C GLY A 213 26.27 6.02 -2.49
N MET A 214 26.98 4.89 -2.60
CA MET A 214 27.76 4.35 -1.50
C MET A 214 29.04 5.15 -1.20
N GLN A 215 29.64 5.79 -2.23
CA GLN A 215 30.84 6.62 -2.09
C GLN A 215 30.54 8.04 -1.61
N PHE A 216 29.34 8.56 -1.89
CA PHE A 216 28.92 9.92 -1.53
C PHE A 216 27.68 9.92 -0.60
N PRO A 217 27.77 9.37 0.63
CA PRO A 217 26.66 9.37 1.59
C PRO A 217 26.28 10.78 2.07
N LEU A 218 24.98 11.07 2.09
CA LEU A 218 24.37 12.32 2.56
C LEU A 218 23.97 12.21 4.03
N TYR A 219 24.72 12.88 4.92
CA TYR A 219 24.50 12.85 6.36
C TYR A 219 23.57 13.97 6.85
N PHE A 220 22.32 13.97 6.39
CA PHE A 220 21.30 14.87 6.91
C PHE A 220 20.47 14.24 8.03
N ASP A 221 19.88 15.08 8.86
CA ASP A 221 19.01 14.66 9.95
C ASP A 221 17.59 14.31 9.44
N ALA A 222 16.81 13.63 10.28
CA ALA A 222 15.45 13.24 9.93
C ALA A 222 14.56 14.43 9.55
N GLN A 223 14.74 15.61 10.17
CA GLN A 223 13.92 16.77 9.83
C GLN A 223 14.21 17.29 8.43
N THR A 224 15.47 17.38 8.02
CA THR A 224 15.83 17.74 6.65
C THR A 224 15.26 16.74 5.65
N TRP A 225 15.35 15.43 5.95
CA TRP A 225 14.77 14.40 5.08
C TRP A 225 13.26 14.47 4.97
N ARG A 226 12.53 14.89 6.01
CA ARG A 226 11.07 15.14 5.90
C ARG A 226 10.79 16.23 4.86
N TYR A 227 11.52 17.35 4.89
CA TYR A 227 11.35 18.41 3.89
C TYR A 227 11.67 17.94 2.47
N VAL A 228 12.78 17.23 2.29
CA VAL A 228 13.18 16.68 0.99
C VAL A 228 12.14 15.69 0.47
N THR A 229 11.64 14.80 1.34
CA THR A 229 10.62 13.80 0.98
C THR A 229 9.33 14.45 0.51
N PHE A 230 8.84 15.49 1.19
CA PHE A 230 7.63 16.20 0.77
C PHE A 230 7.83 17.04 -0.49
N GLY A 231 9.00 17.67 -0.66
CA GLY A 231 9.37 18.33 -1.91
C GLY A 231 9.40 17.35 -3.08
N TYR A 232 9.92 16.14 -2.85
CA TYR A 232 9.87 15.05 -3.81
C TYR A 232 8.43 14.60 -4.13
N CYS A 233 7.57 14.39 -3.12
CA CYS A 233 6.16 14.03 -3.33
C CYS A 233 5.43 15.07 -4.20
N PHE A 234 5.77 16.36 -4.09
CA PHE A 234 5.22 17.40 -4.95
C PHE A 234 5.59 17.15 -6.42
N ILE A 235 6.88 16.92 -6.69
CA ILE A 235 7.38 16.60 -8.03
C ILE A 235 6.69 15.33 -8.57
N ALA A 236 6.63 14.27 -7.76
CA ALA A 236 6.03 12.99 -8.16
C ALA A 236 4.51 13.06 -8.42
N SER A 237 3.78 13.87 -7.66
CA SER A 237 2.34 14.07 -7.83
C SER A 237 2.01 14.90 -9.09
N VAL A 238 2.91 15.81 -9.47
CA VAL A 238 2.73 16.75 -10.60
C VAL A 238 3.31 16.21 -11.91
N LEU A 239 4.44 15.51 -11.92
CA LEU A 239 5.02 15.07 -13.20
C LEU A 239 4.16 13.98 -13.89
N PRO A 240 4.24 13.85 -15.23
CA PRO A 240 3.60 12.75 -15.96
C PRO A 240 4.08 11.37 -15.46
N MET A 241 3.20 10.36 -15.48
CA MET A 241 3.52 9.02 -14.95
C MET A 241 4.71 8.37 -15.66
N TRP A 242 4.72 8.42 -17.00
CA TRP A 242 5.78 7.86 -17.85
C TRP A 242 7.17 8.45 -17.60
N LEU A 243 7.24 9.68 -17.06
CA LEU A 243 8.50 10.38 -16.86
C LEU A 243 9.18 9.96 -15.57
N LEU A 244 8.43 9.76 -14.48
CA LEU A 244 9.01 9.47 -13.17
C LEU A 244 8.51 8.16 -12.57
N MET A 245 7.21 8.02 -12.34
CA MET A 245 6.67 6.85 -11.62
C MET A 245 6.91 5.54 -12.35
N GLU A 246 6.49 5.42 -13.61
CA GLU A 246 6.62 4.17 -14.37
C GLU A 246 8.08 3.68 -14.50
N PRO A 247 9.06 4.51 -14.93
CA PRO A 247 10.45 4.07 -15.00
C PRO A 247 11.05 3.80 -13.62
N ARG A 248 10.68 4.58 -12.60
CA ARG A 248 11.14 4.36 -11.22
C ARG A 248 10.61 3.05 -10.65
N ASP A 249 9.33 2.75 -10.85
CA ASP A 249 8.67 1.52 -10.43
C ASP A 249 9.29 0.32 -11.13
N TYR A 250 9.62 0.44 -12.43
CA TYR A 250 10.31 -0.59 -13.18
C TYR A 250 11.70 -0.88 -12.59
N LEU A 251 12.52 0.16 -12.38
CA LEU A 251 13.83 0.00 -11.74
C LEU A 251 13.69 -0.60 -10.33
N SER A 252 12.68 -0.15 -9.56
CA SER A 252 12.49 -0.53 -8.15
C SER A 252 11.98 -1.97 -8.04
N SER A 253 11.17 -2.43 -9.00
CA SER A 253 10.63 -3.79 -9.03
C SER A 253 11.73 -4.86 -8.98
N PHE A 254 12.90 -4.61 -9.55
CA PHE A 254 14.03 -5.54 -9.43
C PHE A 254 14.60 -5.58 -8.02
N LEU A 255 14.71 -4.44 -7.34
CA LEU A 255 15.15 -4.37 -5.94
C LEU A 255 14.14 -5.08 -5.02
N LEU A 256 12.86 -4.90 -5.30
CA LEU A 256 11.75 -5.51 -4.56
C LEU A 256 11.73 -7.03 -4.70
N LEU A 257 11.68 -7.52 -5.94
CA LEU A 257 11.69 -8.95 -6.22
C LEU A 257 13.00 -9.60 -5.76
N GLY A 258 14.13 -8.91 -5.93
CA GLY A 258 15.43 -9.36 -5.44
C GLY A 258 15.49 -9.48 -3.91
N MET A 259 14.89 -8.54 -3.18
CA MET A 259 14.79 -8.58 -1.73
C MET A 259 13.85 -9.70 -1.25
N VAL A 260 12.70 -9.91 -1.89
CA VAL A 260 11.79 -11.03 -1.58
C VAL A 260 12.50 -12.36 -1.82
N ALA A 261 13.10 -12.53 -3.00
CA ALA A 261 13.84 -13.75 -3.36
C ALA A 261 15.01 -13.98 -2.41
N GLY A 262 15.80 -12.95 -2.12
CA GLY A 262 16.91 -13.01 -1.18
C GLY A 262 16.47 -13.33 0.25
N GLY A 263 15.32 -12.80 0.69
CA GLY A 263 14.71 -13.15 1.98
C GLY A 263 14.29 -14.61 2.05
N VAL A 264 13.60 -15.12 1.02
CA VAL A 264 13.19 -16.53 0.94
C VAL A 264 14.40 -17.46 0.88
N ILE A 265 15.35 -17.19 -0.01
CA ILE A 265 16.60 -17.96 -0.15
C ILE A 265 17.39 -17.92 1.16
N GLY A 266 17.48 -16.74 1.78
CA GLY A 266 18.13 -16.56 3.08
C GLY A 266 17.51 -17.42 4.17
N VAL A 267 16.18 -17.45 4.28
CA VAL A 267 15.48 -18.34 5.23
C VAL A 267 15.74 -19.81 4.90
N VAL A 268 15.78 -20.19 3.62
CA VAL A 268 16.04 -21.58 3.21
C VAL A 268 17.44 -22.04 3.58
N VAL A 269 18.44 -21.19 3.36
CA VAL A 269 19.86 -21.53 3.64
C VAL A 269 20.17 -21.44 5.13
N ALA A 270 19.69 -20.40 5.83
CA ALA A 270 20.00 -20.18 7.23
C ALA A 270 19.15 -21.04 8.17
N ASN A 271 17.96 -21.48 7.73
CA ASN A 271 17.03 -22.31 8.51
C ASN A 271 16.81 -21.78 9.95
N PRO A 272 16.46 -20.49 10.13
CA PRO A 272 16.55 -19.82 11.42
C PRO A 272 15.51 -20.32 12.43
N SER A 273 15.93 -20.44 13.69
CA SER A 273 15.00 -20.69 14.80
C SER A 273 14.18 -19.44 15.11
N ILE A 274 12.88 -19.62 15.32
CA ILE A 274 12.01 -18.53 15.75
C ILE A 274 12.18 -18.30 17.26
N ASN A 275 12.63 -17.11 17.64
CA ASN A 275 12.95 -16.73 19.02
C ASN A 275 11.81 -15.91 19.69
N MET A 276 10.66 -15.81 19.03
CA MET A 276 9.42 -15.28 19.59
C MET A 276 8.48 -16.42 20.03
N PRO A 277 7.69 -16.23 21.09
CA PRO A 277 6.62 -17.16 21.44
C PRO A 277 5.56 -17.23 20.33
N ALA A 278 4.92 -18.39 20.20
CA ALA A 278 3.83 -18.59 19.22
C ALA A 278 2.64 -17.69 19.51
N PHE A 279 2.29 -17.56 20.78
CA PHE A 279 1.22 -16.72 21.28
C PHE A 279 1.65 -16.13 22.62
N VAL A 280 1.50 -14.81 22.76
CA VAL A 280 1.83 -14.11 24.01
C VAL A 280 0.59 -13.97 24.90
N GLY A 281 -0.53 -13.51 24.33
CA GLY A 281 -1.77 -13.28 25.06
C GLY A 281 -2.80 -12.54 24.22
N PHE A 282 -4.06 -12.55 24.68
CA PHE A 282 -5.13 -11.75 24.06
C PHE A 282 -5.01 -10.27 24.41
N GLU A 283 -4.30 -9.91 25.47
CA GLU A 283 -3.94 -8.54 25.80
C GLU A 283 -2.43 -8.46 26.05
N VAL A 284 -1.76 -7.54 25.35
CA VAL A 284 -0.33 -7.32 25.45
C VAL A 284 -0.09 -5.81 25.49
N ASN A 285 0.66 -5.31 26.48
CA ASN A 285 0.95 -3.88 26.65
C ASN A 285 -0.31 -2.98 26.66
N GLY A 286 -1.41 -3.46 27.26
CA GLY A 286 -2.69 -2.73 27.30
C GLY A 286 -3.43 -2.67 25.95
N GLN A 287 -3.01 -3.45 24.96
CA GLN A 287 -3.67 -3.60 23.67
C GLN A 287 -4.27 -4.99 23.52
N SER A 288 -5.55 -5.06 23.19
CA SER A 288 -6.23 -6.34 22.90
C SER A 288 -5.93 -6.81 21.47
N LEU A 289 -5.72 -8.11 21.28
CA LEU A 289 -5.40 -8.73 19.98
C LEU A 289 -6.45 -8.39 18.93
N PHE A 290 -7.73 -8.54 19.28
CA PHE A 290 -8.82 -7.99 18.50
C PHE A 290 -9.15 -6.59 19.02
N PRO A 291 -9.20 -5.55 18.17
CA PRO A 291 -9.02 -5.54 16.71
C PRO A 291 -7.58 -5.20 16.28
N ILE A 292 -6.66 -4.95 17.22
CA ILE A 292 -5.37 -4.31 16.96
C ILE A 292 -4.51 -5.10 15.96
N LEU A 293 -4.47 -6.42 16.05
CA LEU A 293 -3.71 -7.25 15.11
C LEU A 293 -4.18 -7.06 13.66
N PHE A 294 -5.49 -7.00 13.44
CA PHE A 294 -6.13 -6.93 12.13
C PHE A 294 -6.01 -5.55 11.48
N ILE A 295 -5.97 -4.47 12.27
CA ILE A 295 -5.68 -3.12 11.76
C ILE A 295 -4.17 -2.88 11.59
N THR A 296 -3.33 -3.59 12.36
CA THR A 296 -1.87 -3.42 12.29
C THR A 296 -1.30 -4.10 11.06
N ILE A 297 -1.70 -5.33 10.80
CA ILE A 297 -1.41 -6.05 9.55
C ILE A 297 -2.49 -5.68 8.53
N ALA A 298 -2.42 -4.43 8.04
CA ALA A 298 -3.31 -3.97 6.98
C ALA A 298 -2.80 -4.45 5.62
N CYS A 299 -1.85 -3.73 5.01
CA CYS A 299 -1.14 -4.22 3.83
C CYS A 299 -0.41 -5.53 4.15
N GLY A 300 -0.46 -6.49 3.23
CA GLY A 300 -0.05 -7.89 3.45
C GLY A 300 -1.19 -8.84 3.84
N ALA A 301 -2.33 -8.34 4.33
CA ALA A 301 -3.54 -9.14 4.54
C ALA A 301 -4.75 -8.58 3.79
N VAL A 302 -5.09 -7.30 3.99
CA VAL A 302 -6.18 -6.62 3.28
C VAL A 302 -5.99 -5.10 3.36
N SER A 303 -6.16 -4.41 2.23
CA SER A 303 -5.90 -2.98 2.16
C SER A 303 -6.87 -2.26 1.24
N GLY A 304 -7.55 -1.23 1.76
CA GLY A 304 -8.40 -0.38 0.95
C GLY A 304 -7.60 0.39 -0.11
N PHE A 305 -6.36 0.78 0.19
CA PHE A 305 -5.49 1.49 -0.75
C PHE A 305 -5.25 0.70 -2.03
N HIS A 306 -5.04 -0.62 -1.94
CA HIS A 306 -4.73 -1.45 -3.10
C HIS A 306 -5.85 -1.43 -4.12
N SER A 307 -7.11 -1.35 -3.68
CA SER A 307 -8.26 -1.20 -4.58
C SER A 307 -8.25 0.11 -5.38
N LEU A 308 -7.67 1.18 -4.82
CA LEU A 308 -7.49 2.46 -5.51
C LEU A 308 -6.42 2.35 -6.58
N VAL A 309 -5.34 1.61 -6.30
CA VAL A 309 -4.30 1.29 -7.30
C VAL A 309 -4.93 0.44 -8.41
N SER A 310 -5.59 -0.66 -8.06
CA SER A 310 -6.24 -1.58 -9.00
C SER A 310 -7.23 -0.87 -9.93
N SER A 311 -8.08 -0.01 -9.39
CA SER A 311 -9.13 0.69 -10.17
C SER A 311 -8.68 2.00 -10.82
N GLY A 312 -7.69 2.68 -10.25
CA GLY A 312 -7.25 4.00 -10.70
C GLY A 312 -6.11 3.96 -11.71
N THR A 313 -5.31 2.90 -11.69
CA THR A 313 -4.08 2.78 -12.49
C THR A 313 -4.04 1.47 -13.28
N SER A 314 -3.93 0.30 -12.62
CA SER A 314 -3.76 -0.99 -13.29
C SER A 314 -4.88 -1.34 -14.27
N SER A 315 -6.14 -1.04 -13.94
CA SER A 315 -7.29 -1.26 -14.83
C SER A 315 -7.16 -0.59 -16.19
N LYS A 316 -6.40 0.52 -16.28
CA LYS A 316 -6.18 1.31 -17.49
C LYS A 316 -4.95 0.87 -18.29
N ALA A 317 -4.17 -0.08 -17.77
CA ALA A 317 -2.97 -0.62 -18.40
C ALA A 317 -3.06 -2.10 -18.79
N VAL A 318 -3.99 -2.86 -18.19
CA VAL A 318 -4.22 -4.28 -18.51
C VAL A 318 -4.65 -4.44 -19.97
N ALA A 319 -3.82 -5.05 -20.81
CA ALA A 319 -4.10 -5.28 -22.23
C ALA A 319 -5.05 -6.47 -22.50
N ASN A 320 -5.13 -7.44 -21.59
CA ASN A 320 -6.02 -8.60 -21.71
C ASN A 320 -6.63 -8.98 -20.37
N GLU A 321 -7.92 -9.35 -20.35
CA GLU A 321 -8.60 -9.72 -19.11
C GLU A 321 -7.96 -10.92 -18.38
N THR A 322 -7.30 -11.83 -19.10
CA THR A 322 -6.57 -12.95 -18.50
C THR A 322 -5.37 -12.51 -17.65
N ASP A 323 -4.87 -11.30 -17.86
CA ASP A 323 -3.78 -10.73 -17.08
C ASP A 323 -4.27 -10.21 -15.71
N MET A 324 -5.58 -10.05 -15.50
CA MET A 324 -6.11 -9.55 -14.23
C MET A 324 -5.87 -10.50 -13.06
N LEU A 325 -5.83 -11.82 -13.29
CA LEU A 325 -5.52 -12.78 -12.22
C LEU A 325 -4.09 -12.63 -11.71
N PRO A 326 -3.03 -12.70 -12.54
CA PRO A 326 -1.67 -12.45 -12.08
C PRO A 326 -1.50 -11.03 -11.54
N VAL A 327 -2.09 -10.02 -12.17
CA VAL A 327 -1.95 -8.62 -11.75
C VAL A 327 -2.63 -8.36 -10.40
N GLY A 328 -3.92 -8.68 -10.22
CA GLY A 328 -4.64 -8.34 -8.98
C GLY A 328 -4.46 -9.38 -7.87
N TYR A 329 -4.85 -10.62 -8.13
CA TYR A 329 -4.77 -11.69 -7.12
C TYR A 329 -3.32 -12.11 -6.85
N GLY A 330 -2.53 -12.26 -7.92
CA GLY A 330 -1.15 -12.71 -7.83
C GLY A 330 -0.22 -11.73 -7.12
N SER A 331 -0.30 -10.42 -7.41
CA SER A 331 0.54 -9.42 -6.74
C SER A 331 0.30 -9.42 -5.23
N MET A 332 -0.97 -9.51 -4.81
CA MET A 332 -1.33 -9.50 -3.40
C MET A 332 -0.82 -10.75 -2.66
N LEU A 333 -0.84 -11.92 -3.29
CA LEU A 333 -0.23 -13.12 -2.69
C LEU A 333 1.28 -13.00 -2.51
N VAL A 334 1.99 -12.38 -3.47
CA VAL A 334 3.43 -12.13 -3.36
C VAL A 334 3.73 -11.12 -2.25
N GLU A 335 2.88 -10.10 -2.09
CA GLU A 335 2.96 -9.14 -0.99
C GLU A 335 2.71 -9.82 0.38
N SER A 336 1.71 -10.69 0.47
CA SER A 336 1.47 -11.50 1.68
C SER A 336 2.66 -12.40 2.01
N LEU A 337 3.32 -12.97 1.00
CA LEU A 337 4.56 -13.73 1.18
C LEU A 337 5.69 -12.85 1.72
N LEU A 338 5.85 -11.63 1.22
CA LEU A 338 6.79 -10.66 1.80
C LEU A 338 6.48 -10.41 3.28
N GLY A 339 5.20 -10.28 3.64
CA GLY A 339 4.78 -10.12 5.04
C GLY A 339 5.14 -11.31 5.93
N VAL A 340 5.00 -12.54 5.41
CA VAL A 340 5.43 -13.75 6.12
C VAL A 340 6.94 -13.77 6.30
N VAL A 341 7.69 -13.43 5.25
CA VAL A 341 9.16 -13.35 5.31
C VAL A 341 9.59 -12.29 6.33
N ALA A 342 8.96 -11.11 6.33
CA ALA A 342 9.23 -10.05 7.31
C ALA A 342 8.98 -10.48 8.75
N LEU A 343 7.85 -11.17 8.99
CA LEU A 343 7.52 -11.74 10.29
C LEU A 343 8.57 -12.76 10.74
N VAL A 344 8.88 -13.75 9.89
CA VAL A 344 9.82 -14.82 10.20
C VAL A 344 11.20 -14.27 10.54
N ILE A 345 11.69 -13.35 9.71
CA ILE A 345 13.02 -12.78 9.87
C ILE A 345 13.11 -11.92 11.14
N ALA A 346 12.10 -11.09 11.42
CA ALA A 346 12.08 -10.29 12.63
C ALA A 346 11.97 -11.17 13.89
N CYS A 347 11.13 -12.20 13.87
CA CYS A 347 11.00 -13.14 14.97
C CYS A 347 12.24 -14.03 15.17
N ALA A 348 13.01 -14.30 14.12
CA ALA A 348 14.31 -14.96 14.21
C ALA A 348 15.38 -14.04 14.84
N ALA A 349 15.34 -12.74 14.52
CA ALA A 349 16.23 -11.74 15.09
C ALA A 349 15.90 -11.34 16.54
N ALA A 350 14.75 -11.78 17.07
CA ALA A 350 14.38 -11.55 18.45
C ALA A 350 15.34 -12.25 19.43
N SER A 351 15.51 -11.65 20.61
CA SER A 351 16.26 -12.24 21.71
C SER A 351 15.36 -12.32 22.94
N ASN A 352 15.21 -13.50 23.53
CA ASN A 352 14.34 -13.76 24.69
C ASN A 352 12.89 -13.26 24.49
N GLY A 353 12.32 -13.43 23.30
CA GLY A 353 10.96 -12.97 23.00
C GLY A 353 10.80 -11.45 22.86
N VAL A 354 11.90 -10.71 22.71
CA VAL A 354 11.89 -9.25 22.50
C VAL A 354 12.53 -8.92 21.16
N LEU A 355 11.83 -8.13 20.34
CA LEU A 355 12.33 -7.66 19.05
C LEU A 355 13.47 -6.64 19.21
N PRO A 356 14.42 -6.57 18.27
CA PRO A 356 15.47 -5.55 18.26
C PRO A 356 14.89 -4.13 18.24
N LYS A 357 15.61 -3.17 18.82
CA LYS A 357 15.23 -1.75 18.78
C LYS A 357 15.54 -1.16 17.41
N GLY A 358 14.59 -0.44 16.82
CA GLY A 358 14.74 0.24 15.55
C GLY A 358 13.38 0.45 14.88
N THR A 359 13.36 1.14 13.75
CA THR A 359 12.17 1.12 12.90
C THR A 359 11.98 -0.31 12.35
N PRO A 360 10.75 -0.73 12.03
CA PRO A 360 10.49 -2.03 11.41
C PRO A 360 11.35 -2.27 10.16
N PHE A 361 11.61 -1.20 9.41
CA PHE A 361 12.50 -1.18 8.26
C PHE A 361 13.96 -1.48 8.63
N GLN A 362 14.48 -0.87 9.69
CA GLN A 362 15.82 -1.14 10.20
C GLN A 362 15.95 -2.57 10.73
N ILE A 363 14.93 -3.07 11.44
CA ILE A 363 14.90 -4.45 11.96
C ILE A 363 14.96 -5.45 10.80
N PHE A 364 14.08 -5.27 9.81
CA PHE A 364 14.04 -6.12 8.62
C PHE A 364 15.36 -6.05 7.83
N ALA A 365 15.87 -4.84 7.58
CA ALA A 365 17.09 -4.63 6.81
C ALA A 365 18.34 -5.20 7.51
N GLY A 366 18.49 -4.96 8.82
CA GLY A 366 19.59 -5.52 9.59
C GLY A 366 19.57 -7.05 9.62
N SER A 367 18.38 -7.63 9.72
CA SER A 367 18.21 -9.09 9.78
C SER A 367 18.50 -9.76 8.42
N ILE A 368 18.04 -9.18 7.30
CA ILE A 368 18.39 -9.70 5.97
C ILE A 368 19.87 -9.46 5.65
N SER A 369 20.43 -8.33 6.07
CA SER A 369 21.84 -8.01 5.81
C SER A 369 22.78 -9.09 6.35
N ASN A 370 22.46 -9.66 7.52
CA ASN A 370 23.22 -10.77 8.10
C ASN A 370 23.17 -12.04 7.21
N PHE A 371 22.05 -12.29 6.51
CA PHE A 371 21.96 -13.42 5.59
C PHE A 371 22.74 -13.19 4.31
N PHE A 372 22.70 -11.99 3.74
CA PHE A 372 23.47 -11.65 2.54
C PHE A 372 24.99 -11.72 2.78
N GLN A 373 25.44 -11.46 4.01
CA GLN A 373 26.83 -11.70 4.43
C GLN A 373 27.22 -13.19 4.35
N MET A 374 26.29 -14.13 4.57
CA MET A 374 26.55 -15.56 4.39
C MET A 374 26.85 -15.93 2.94
N PHE A 375 26.36 -15.15 1.97
CA PHE A 375 26.68 -15.28 0.55
C PHE A 375 27.98 -14.55 0.15
N GLY A 376 28.75 -14.04 1.11
CA GLY A 376 30.04 -13.40 0.89
C GLY A 376 29.98 -11.90 0.58
N LEU A 377 28.81 -11.25 0.68
CA LEU A 377 28.75 -9.79 0.53
C LEU A 377 29.34 -9.09 1.76
N PRO A 378 30.16 -8.03 1.58
CA PRO A 378 30.62 -7.22 2.71
C PRO A 378 29.46 -6.63 3.50
N ALA A 379 29.58 -6.59 4.83
CA ALA A 379 28.52 -6.13 5.73
C ALA A 379 27.97 -4.74 5.37
N GLY A 380 28.86 -3.80 5.00
CA GLY A 380 28.47 -2.46 4.58
C GLY A 380 27.64 -2.44 3.28
N VAL A 381 28.02 -3.25 2.29
CA VAL A 381 27.28 -3.37 1.02
C VAL A 381 25.92 -4.01 1.27
N SER A 382 25.90 -5.09 2.04
CA SER A 382 24.68 -5.81 2.41
C SER A 382 23.66 -4.91 3.12
N ALA A 383 24.12 -4.16 4.14
CA ALA A 383 23.28 -3.22 4.87
C ALA A 383 22.74 -2.11 3.96
N CYS A 384 23.60 -1.52 3.12
CA CYS A 384 23.19 -0.49 2.16
C CYS A 384 22.14 -1.00 1.17
N VAL A 385 22.36 -2.17 0.56
CA VAL A 385 21.45 -2.77 -0.42
C VAL A 385 20.07 -2.98 0.18
N ILE A 386 19.97 -3.61 1.36
CA ILE A 386 18.65 -3.89 1.93
C ILE A 386 17.98 -2.63 2.46
N THR A 387 18.72 -1.72 3.12
CA THR A 387 18.15 -0.42 3.53
C THR A 387 17.60 0.32 2.31
N MET A 388 18.31 0.29 1.18
CA MET A 388 17.85 0.91 -0.06
C MET A 388 16.63 0.20 -0.66
N CYS A 389 16.58 -1.13 -0.70
CA CYS A 389 15.40 -1.87 -1.18
C CYS A 389 14.14 -1.51 -0.37
N VAL A 390 14.30 -1.39 0.94
CA VAL A 390 13.24 -1.03 1.87
C VAL A 390 12.85 0.46 1.74
N SER A 391 13.80 1.35 1.51
CA SER A 391 13.52 2.75 1.21
C SER A 391 12.83 2.93 -0.14
N ALA A 392 13.18 2.12 -1.15
CA ALA A 392 12.53 2.14 -2.45
C ALA A 392 11.04 1.81 -2.36
N LEU A 393 10.65 0.81 -1.54
CA LEU A 393 9.25 0.46 -1.19
C LEU A 393 8.47 1.68 -0.66
N ALA A 394 9.06 2.38 0.33
CA ALA A 394 8.40 3.53 0.93
C ALA A 394 8.27 4.67 -0.07
N MET A 395 9.30 4.92 -0.88
CA MET A 395 9.26 5.96 -1.91
C MET A 395 8.23 5.66 -3.02
N THR A 396 8.11 4.43 -3.53
CA THR A 396 7.06 4.08 -4.52
C THR A 396 5.66 4.27 -3.97
N THR A 397 5.48 3.99 -2.67
CA THR A 397 4.20 4.19 -2.01
C THR A 397 3.87 5.67 -1.88
N ILE A 398 4.76 6.51 -1.34
CA ILE A 398 4.47 7.94 -1.17
C ILE A 398 4.23 8.65 -2.51
N ASP A 399 4.87 8.21 -3.60
CA ASP A 399 4.60 8.72 -4.96
C ASP A 399 3.15 8.47 -5.37
N SER A 400 2.77 7.19 -5.29
CA SER A 400 1.43 6.71 -5.65
C SER A 400 0.38 7.39 -4.79
N VAL A 401 0.62 7.49 -3.48
CA VAL A 401 -0.29 8.12 -2.52
C VAL A 401 -0.38 9.63 -2.75
N ALA A 402 0.73 10.34 -3.01
CA ALA A 402 0.69 11.78 -3.26
C ALA A 402 -0.10 12.10 -4.54
N ARG A 403 -0.02 11.23 -5.55
CA ARG A 403 -0.82 11.35 -6.77
C ARG A 403 -2.29 11.01 -6.52
N ILE A 404 -2.57 9.88 -5.87
CA ILE A 404 -3.95 9.46 -5.53
C ILE A 404 -4.61 10.50 -4.62
N GLY A 405 -3.91 11.04 -3.63
CA GLY A 405 -4.41 12.12 -2.77
C GLY A 405 -4.79 13.36 -3.54
N ARG A 406 -3.94 13.81 -4.47
CA ARG A 406 -4.27 14.90 -5.41
C ARG A 406 -5.55 14.56 -6.20
N MET A 407 -5.59 13.39 -6.83
CA MET A 407 -6.73 12.98 -7.68
C MET A 407 -8.02 12.85 -6.88
N SER A 408 -7.99 12.25 -5.69
CA SER A 408 -9.16 12.13 -4.80
C SER A 408 -9.68 13.49 -4.37
N PHE A 409 -8.78 14.45 -4.08
CA PHE A 409 -9.18 15.81 -3.80
C PHE A 409 -9.83 16.47 -5.01
N GLN A 410 -9.24 16.36 -6.21
CA GLN A 410 -9.83 16.90 -7.43
C GLN A 410 -11.20 16.26 -7.75
N GLU A 411 -11.31 14.94 -7.63
CA GLU A 411 -12.55 14.18 -7.85
C GLU A 411 -13.65 14.57 -6.87
N LEU A 412 -13.31 14.97 -5.63
CA LEU A 412 -14.26 15.43 -4.62
C LEU A 412 -14.98 16.72 -5.06
N PHE A 413 -14.28 17.59 -5.79
CA PHE A 413 -14.83 18.86 -6.31
C PHE A 413 -15.22 18.79 -7.79
N THR A 414 -15.03 17.63 -8.44
CA THR A 414 -15.45 17.43 -9.81
C THR A 414 -16.98 17.34 -9.85
N PRO A 415 -17.67 18.19 -10.64
CA PRO A 415 -19.12 18.16 -10.75
C PRO A 415 -19.62 16.81 -11.24
N SER A 416 -20.88 16.49 -10.90
CA SER A 416 -21.55 15.33 -11.47
C SER A 416 -21.85 15.59 -12.97
N GLU A 417 -22.11 14.55 -13.76
CA GLU A 417 -22.50 14.73 -15.16
C GLU A 417 -23.69 15.70 -15.27
N GLY A 418 -23.54 16.74 -16.11
CA GLY A 418 -24.53 17.81 -16.31
C GLY A 418 -24.38 19.05 -15.41
N GLU A 419 -23.46 19.07 -14.45
CA GLU A 419 -23.25 20.21 -13.53
C GLU A 419 -22.01 21.04 -13.94
N THR A 420 -22.10 22.37 -13.88
CA THR A 420 -20.96 23.27 -14.15
C THR A 420 -20.15 23.55 -12.89
N ALA A 421 -18.82 23.44 -12.97
CA ALA A 421 -17.93 23.75 -11.85
C ALA A 421 -17.92 25.25 -11.51
N GLY A 422 -18.25 25.60 -10.27
CA GLY A 422 -18.04 26.95 -9.72
C GLY A 422 -16.56 27.34 -9.63
N ALA A 423 -16.26 28.62 -9.42
CA ALA A 423 -14.88 29.13 -9.38
C ALA A 423 -14.00 28.47 -8.28
N ALA A 424 -14.56 28.24 -7.10
CA ALA A 424 -13.88 27.53 -6.01
C ALA A 424 -13.60 26.06 -6.36
N ALA A 425 -14.53 25.39 -7.05
CA ALA A 425 -14.33 24.01 -7.51
C ALA A 425 -13.21 23.95 -8.57
N LYS A 426 -13.14 24.92 -9.49
CA LYS A 426 -12.05 25.02 -10.47
C LYS A 426 -10.69 25.20 -9.82
N LEU A 427 -10.59 26.00 -8.75
CA LEU A 427 -9.35 26.13 -7.97
C LEU A 427 -8.99 24.81 -7.26
N CYS A 428 -9.97 24.16 -6.62
CA CYS A 428 -9.74 22.86 -5.96
C CYS A 428 -9.42 21.73 -6.94
N MET A 429 -9.78 21.88 -8.21
CA MET A 429 -9.43 20.97 -9.30
C MET A 429 -8.06 21.30 -9.93
N ASP A 430 -7.46 22.45 -9.64
CA ASP A 430 -6.13 22.79 -10.16
C ASP A 430 -5.08 21.83 -9.60
N LYS A 431 -4.29 21.28 -10.51
CA LYS A 431 -3.29 20.25 -10.20
C LYS A 431 -2.29 20.68 -9.14
N TYR A 432 -1.82 21.93 -9.17
CA TYR A 432 -0.82 22.41 -8.22
C TYR A 432 -1.46 22.72 -6.87
N PHE A 433 -2.62 23.38 -6.87
CA PHE A 433 -3.35 23.69 -5.64
C PHE A 433 -3.71 22.41 -4.87
N SER A 434 -4.33 21.43 -5.54
CA SER A 434 -4.71 20.15 -4.92
C SER A 434 -3.49 19.39 -4.35
N THR A 435 -2.34 19.44 -5.02
CA THR A 435 -1.11 18.84 -4.48
C THR A 435 -0.61 19.59 -3.26
N ILE A 436 -0.54 20.93 -3.30
CA ILE A 436 -0.02 21.74 -2.19
C ILE A 436 -0.87 21.53 -0.94
N ILE A 437 -2.19 21.63 -1.04
CA ILE A 437 -3.07 21.47 0.13
C ILE A 437 -2.95 20.06 0.72
N THR A 438 -2.89 19.03 -0.12
CA THR A 438 -2.72 17.63 0.32
C THR A 438 -1.38 17.45 1.04
N LEU A 439 -0.29 17.96 0.48
CA LEU A 439 1.05 17.77 1.05
C LEU A 439 1.27 18.62 2.31
N VAL A 440 0.75 19.84 2.38
CA VAL A 440 0.87 20.68 3.59
C VAL A 440 0.15 20.03 4.78
N LEU A 441 -1.08 19.56 4.59
CA LEU A 441 -1.83 18.90 5.65
C LEU A 441 -1.17 17.57 6.07
N ALA A 442 -0.69 16.79 5.10
CA ALA A 442 0.06 15.58 5.38
C ALA A 442 1.41 15.86 6.10
N PHE A 443 2.08 16.97 5.80
CA PHE A 443 3.31 17.36 6.48
C PHE A 443 3.06 17.73 7.94
N ILE A 444 2.01 18.48 8.23
CA ILE A 444 1.61 18.80 9.61
C ILE A 444 1.36 17.51 10.39
N LEU A 445 0.64 16.56 9.79
CA LEU A 445 0.44 15.23 10.38
C LEU A 445 1.76 14.48 10.59
N CYS A 446 2.69 14.54 9.63
CA CYS A 446 4.00 13.88 9.70
C CYS A 446 4.79 14.28 10.96
N LEU A 447 4.63 15.53 11.45
CA LEU A 447 5.30 16.01 12.65
C LEU A 447 4.85 15.29 13.93
N ALA A 448 3.68 14.66 13.94
CA ALA A 448 3.21 13.84 15.06
C ALA A 448 3.99 12.52 15.22
N GLY A 449 4.73 12.11 14.19
CA GLY A 449 5.52 10.88 14.18
C GLY A 449 4.72 9.61 13.88
N TYR A 450 5.31 8.67 13.16
CA TYR A 450 4.60 7.51 12.63
C TYR A 450 3.94 6.62 13.69
N MET A 451 4.54 6.48 14.88
CA MET A 451 4.00 5.63 15.96
C MET A 451 2.64 6.11 16.47
N ASN A 452 2.40 7.43 16.43
CA ASN A 452 1.11 8.00 16.81
C ASN A 452 0.08 7.84 15.69
N ILE A 453 0.53 7.89 14.43
CA ILE A 453 -0.34 7.87 13.24
C ILE A 453 -0.72 6.45 12.84
N TRP A 454 0.16 5.46 13.09
CA TRP A 454 0.00 4.10 12.58
C TRP A 454 -1.32 3.42 12.96
N PRO A 455 -1.82 3.49 14.22
CA PRO A 455 -3.11 2.91 14.56
C PRO A 455 -4.28 3.54 13.79
N LEU A 456 -4.24 4.87 13.62
CA LEU A 456 -5.25 5.60 12.86
C LEU A 456 -5.17 5.29 11.37
N PHE A 457 -3.95 5.20 10.82
CA PHE A 457 -3.69 4.72 9.46
C PHE A 457 -4.27 3.33 9.25
N GLY A 458 -4.00 2.38 10.16
CA GLY A 458 -4.51 1.02 10.10
C GLY A 458 -6.04 0.99 10.10
N ALA A 459 -6.66 1.65 11.08
CA ALA A 459 -8.11 1.73 11.17
C ALA A 459 -8.75 2.40 9.94
N ALA A 460 -8.16 3.50 9.44
CA ALA A 460 -8.61 4.14 8.22
C ALA A 460 -8.46 3.20 7.01
N ASN A 461 -7.32 2.52 6.83
CA ASN A 461 -7.15 1.60 5.71
C ASN A 461 -8.20 0.48 5.71
N GLN A 462 -8.55 -0.03 6.90
CA GLN A 462 -9.57 -1.07 7.04
C GLN A 462 -10.99 -0.55 6.84
N LEU A 463 -11.27 0.71 7.20
CA LEU A 463 -12.54 1.33 6.82
C LEU A 463 -12.63 1.40 5.30
N LEU A 464 -11.58 1.87 4.62
CA LEU A 464 -11.54 1.93 3.16
C LEU A 464 -11.75 0.58 2.50
N SER A 465 -11.10 -0.46 3.02
CA SER A 465 -11.33 -1.84 2.60
C SER A 465 -12.81 -2.23 2.75
N ALA A 466 -13.41 -1.99 3.91
CA ALA A 466 -14.81 -2.31 4.16
C ALA A 466 -15.75 -1.56 3.18
N LEU A 467 -15.52 -0.27 2.95
CA LEU A 467 -16.29 0.53 1.99
C LEU A 467 -16.20 -0.06 0.58
N VAL A 468 -14.99 -0.35 0.13
CA VAL A 468 -14.72 -0.96 -1.17
C VAL A 468 -15.39 -2.31 -1.28
N LEU A 469 -15.26 -3.19 -0.29
CA LEU A 469 -15.90 -4.51 -0.29
C LEU A 469 -17.43 -4.40 -0.40
N ILE A 470 -18.05 -3.44 0.28
CA ILE A 470 -19.48 -3.17 0.14
C ILE A 470 -19.80 -2.74 -1.30
N SER A 471 -19.05 -1.80 -1.86
CA SER A 471 -19.28 -1.31 -3.23
C SER A 471 -19.11 -2.41 -4.27
N LEU A 472 -18.10 -3.27 -4.10
CA LEU A 472 -17.87 -4.43 -4.96
C LEU A 472 -18.96 -5.48 -4.82
N ALA A 473 -19.47 -5.70 -3.61
CA ALA A 473 -20.60 -6.58 -3.37
C ALA A 473 -21.89 -6.07 -4.04
N VAL A 474 -22.13 -4.75 -3.99
CA VAL A 474 -23.24 -4.11 -4.72
C VAL A 474 -23.04 -4.29 -6.23
N PHE A 475 -21.85 -4.01 -6.77
CA PHE A 475 -21.52 -4.20 -8.18
C PHE A 475 -21.77 -5.65 -8.67
N LEU A 476 -21.30 -6.65 -7.92
CA LEU A 476 -21.50 -8.05 -8.30
C LEU A 476 -23.00 -8.40 -8.27
N ARG A 477 -23.74 -7.93 -7.27
CA ARG A 477 -25.19 -8.16 -7.17
C ARG A 477 -25.96 -7.48 -8.30
N THR A 478 -25.69 -6.21 -8.59
CA THR A 478 -26.39 -5.44 -9.63
C THR A 478 -26.09 -5.94 -11.03
N THR A 479 -24.91 -6.54 -11.24
CA THR A 479 -24.54 -7.13 -12.53
C THR A 479 -24.82 -8.63 -12.64
N GLY A 480 -25.56 -9.21 -11.69
CA GLY A 480 -25.98 -10.62 -11.73
C GLY A 480 -24.84 -11.64 -11.53
N ARG A 481 -23.72 -11.22 -10.96
CA ARG A 481 -22.53 -12.05 -10.70
C ARG A 481 -22.52 -12.59 -9.27
N GLN A 482 -21.88 -13.73 -9.06
CA GLN A 482 -21.76 -14.30 -7.71
C GLN A 482 -20.93 -13.39 -6.82
N GLY A 483 -21.50 -12.97 -5.68
CA GLY A 483 -20.96 -12.00 -4.72
C GLY A 483 -20.67 -12.53 -3.30
N TRP A 484 -20.99 -13.81 -3.00
CA TRP A 484 -21.01 -14.34 -1.63
C TRP A 484 -19.65 -14.33 -0.91
N MET A 485 -18.53 -14.54 -1.62
CA MET A 485 -17.20 -14.55 -1.02
C MET A 485 -16.76 -13.19 -0.46
N LEU A 486 -17.46 -12.09 -0.79
CA LEU A 486 -17.16 -10.77 -0.25
C LEU A 486 -17.84 -10.51 1.10
N TYR A 487 -18.92 -11.22 1.45
CA TYR A 487 -19.72 -10.88 2.62
C TYR A 487 -19.02 -11.11 3.95
N ILE A 488 -18.23 -12.19 4.06
CA ILE A 488 -17.43 -12.47 5.25
C ILE A 488 -16.32 -11.42 5.39
N PRO A 489 -15.47 -11.17 4.37
CA PRO A 489 -14.49 -10.10 4.42
C PRO A 489 -15.10 -8.74 4.78
N MET A 490 -16.17 -8.37 4.11
CA MET A 490 -16.87 -7.10 4.30
C MET A 490 -17.32 -6.91 5.76
N THR A 491 -18.04 -7.89 6.31
CA THR A 491 -18.59 -7.79 7.67
C THR A 491 -17.48 -7.80 8.71
N PHE A 492 -16.51 -8.69 8.56
CA PHE A 492 -15.41 -8.81 9.51
C PHE A 492 -14.56 -7.54 9.55
N MET A 493 -14.19 -6.99 8.38
CA MET A 493 -13.39 -5.76 8.31
C MET A 493 -14.14 -4.55 8.85
N PHE A 494 -15.46 -4.48 8.63
CA PHE A 494 -16.29 -3.44 9.23
C PHE A 494 -16.27 -3.52 10.77
N LEU A 495 -16.46 -4.71 11.35
CA LEU A 495 -16.44 -4.91 12.80
C LEU A 495 -15.07 -4.59 13.43
N VAL A 496 -13.99 -5.12 12.85
CA VAL A 496 -12.60 -4.82 13.26
C VAL A 496 -12.39 -3.31 13.32
N THR A 497 -12.83 -2.61 12.28
CA THR A 497 -12.60 -1.17 12.15
C THR A 497 -13.42 -0.37 13.15
N MET A 498 -14.71 -0.68 13.30
CA MET A 498 -15.58 0.03 14.24
C MET A 498 -15.10 -0.15 15.68
N THR A 499 -14.70 -1.37 16.07
CA THR A 499 -14.11 -1.61 17.39
C THR A 499 -12.81 -0.81 17.58
N ALA A 500 -11.93 -0.77 16.56
CA ALA A 500 -10.67 -0.05 16.65
C ALA A 500 -10.86 1.47 16.82
N LEU A 501 -11.81 2.05 16.09
CA LEU A 501 -12.13 3.47 16.19
C LEU A 501 -12.72 3.81 17.56
N VAL A 502 -13.63 2.97 18.09
CA VAL A 502 -14.18 3.14 19.45
C VAL A 502 -13.07 3.06 20.51
N MET A 503 -12.16 2.10 20.41
CA MET A 503 -11.01 1.99 21.32
C MET A 503 -10.08 3.21 21.22
N SER A 504 -9.85 3.72 20.00
CA SER A 504 -9.01 4.90 19.78
C SER A 504 -9.62 6.14 20.44
N VAL A 505 -10.93 6.35 20.27
CA VAL A 505 -11.64 7.46 20.92
C VAL A 505 -11.64 7.32 22.44
N ALA A 506 -11.92 6.12 22.96
CA ALA A 506 -11.87 5.86 24.39
C ALA A 506 -10.47 6.16 24.98
N GLY A 507 -9.40 5.73 24.31
CA GLY A 507 -8.03 6.01 24.73
C GLY A 507 -7.69 7.50 24.75
N ILE A 508 -8.19 8.27 23.78
CA ILE A 508 -8.02 9.73 23.76
C ILE A 508 -8.80 10.40 24.90
N VAL A 509 -10.03 9.96 25.18
CA VAL A 509 -10.82 10.47 26.31
C VAL A 509 -10.11 10.19 27.65
N THR A 510 -9.51 9.01 27.81
CA THR A 510 -8.72 8.69 29.00
C THR A 510 -7.49 9.60 29.13
N LYS A 511 -6.78 9.90 28.03
CA LYS A 511 -5.66 10.87 28.04
C LYS A 511 -6.11 12.28 28.43
N LEU A 512 -7.29 12.70 27.96
CA LEU A 512 -7.90 13.97 28.31
C LEU A 512 -8.20 14.06 29.81
N GLN A 513 -8.75 13.00 30.39
CA GLN A 513 -9.00 12.90 31.83
C GLN A 513 -7.70 12.88 32.65
N ALA A 514 -6.64 12.28 32.11
CA ALA A 514 -5.32 12.21 32.76
C ALA A 514 -4.46 13.48 32.60
N GLY A 515 -4.96 14.53 31.91
CA GLY A 515 -4.21 15.77 31.68
C GLY A 515 -3.00 15.64 30.74
N SER A 516 -2.88 14.51 30.03
CA SER A 516 -1.78 14.21 29.10
C SER A 516 -2.12 14.48 27.62
N PHE A 517 -3.25 15.15 27.39
CA PHE A 517 -3.78 15.41 26.06
C PHE A 517 -2.99 16.47 25.31
N VAL A 518 -2.46 16.11 24.14
CA VAL A 518 -1.76 17.00 23.23
C VAL A 518 -2.69 17.38 22.10
N PHE A 519 -3.20 18.62 22.09
CA PHE A 519 -4.22 19.07 21.13
C PHE A 519 -3.84 18.81 19.67
N MET A 520 -2.59 19.06 19.29
CA MET A 520 -2.14 18.87 17.89
C MET A 520 -2.12 17.40 17.45
N VAL A 521 -1.90 16.47 18.37
CA VAL A 521 -1.78 15.03 18.06
C VAL A 521 -3.09 14.32 18.40
N ASP A 522 -3.47 14.32 19.68
CA ASP A 522 -4.66 13.63 20.17
C ASP A 522 -5.95 14.31 19.66
N GLY A 523 -5.97 15.63 19.52
CA GLY A 523 -7.13 16.36 18.99
C GLY A 523 -7.36 16.10 17.51
N LEU A 524 -6.31 16.11 16.70
CA LEU A 524 -6.40 15.77 15.27
C LEU A 524 -6.81 14.30 15.07
N GLN A 525 -6.25 13.39 15.86
CA GLN A 525 -6.66 11.98 15.86
C GLN A 525 -8.12 11.81 16.25
N LEU A 526 -8.61 12.54 17.25
CA LEU A 526 -10.01 12.49 17.67
C LEU A 526 -10.95 12.97 16.57
N VAL A 527 -10.64 14.11 15.95
CA VAL A 527 -11.44 14.67 14.84
C VAL A 527 -11.51 13.67 13.70
N LEU A 528 -10.38 13.08 13.32
CA LEU A 528 -10.33 12.07 12.27
C LEU A 528 -11.14 10.83 12.70
N ALA A 529 -10.89 10.26 13.87
CA ALA A 529 -11.59 9.07 14.34
C ALA A 529 -13.12 9.26 14.37
N VAL A 530 -13.61 10.40 14.85
CA VAL A 530 -15.05 10.74 14.84
C VAL A 530 -15.57 10.86 13.41
N ALA A 531 -14.87 11.58 12.53
CA ALA A 531 -15.26 11.69 11.13
C ALA A 531 -15.34 10.32 10.45
N LEU A 532 -14.38 9.43 10.73
CA LEU A 532 -14.35 8.06 10.22
C LEU A 532 -15.52 7.22 10.73
N MET A 533 -15.87 7.32 12.01
CA MET A 533 -17.03 6.62 12.57
C MET A 533 -18.35 7.12 11.98
N THR A 534 -18.52 8.44 11.87
CA THR A 534 -19.72 9.03 11.27
C THR A 534 -19.88 8.56 9.83
N LEU A 535 -18.79 8.59 9.06
CA LEU A 535 -18.76 8.11 7.70
C LEU A 535 -19.13 6.62 7.60
N ALA A 536 -18.52 5.78 8.44
CA ALA A 536 -18.78 4.34 8.46
C ALA A 536 -20.29 4.06 8.64
N VAL A 537 -20.93 4.77 9.57
CA VAL A 537 -22.38 4.69 9.82
C VAL A 537 -23.19 5.17 8.63
N LEU A 538 -22.82 6.30 8.02
CA LEU A 538 -23.51 6.85 6.84
C LEU A 538 -23.44 5.88 5.65
N VAL A 539 -22.27 5.25 5.44
CA VAL A 539 -22.10 4.27 4.37
C VAL A 539 -22.93 3.04 4.64
N VAL A 540 -22.92 2.46 5.85
CA VAL A 540 -23.76 1.30 6.15
C VAL A 540 -25.23 1.63 5.92
N LYS A 541 -25.68 2.83 6.30
CA LYS A 541 -27.05 3.27 6.07
C LYS A 541 -27.40 3.40 4.58
N HIS A 542 -26.51 3.98 3.78
CA HIS A 542 -26.76 4.19 2.35
C HIS A 542 -26.49 2.93 1.52
N CYS A 543 -25.29 2.37 1.58
CA CYS A 543 -24.88 1.22 0.79
C CYS A 543 -25.53 -0.09 1.27
N GLY A 544 -25.77 -0.24 2.58
CA GLY A 544 -26.43 -1.43 3.12
C GLY A 544 -27.88 -1.54 2.66
N LYS A 545 -28.57 -0.41 2.51
CA LYS A 545 -29.92 -0.37 1.92
C LYS A 545 -29.89 -0.88 0.48
N GLU A 546 -29.01 -0.34 -0.36
CA GLU A 546 -28.84 -0.75 -1.76
C GLU A 546 -28.47 -2.24 -1.89
N LEU A 547 -27.58 -2.72 -1.02
CA LEU A 547 -27.19 -4.13 -0.98
C LEU A 547 -28.38 -5.03 -0.68
N VAL A 548 -29.33 -4.63 0.17
CA VAL A 548 -30.51 -5.42 0.55
C VAL A 548 -31.63 -5.32 -0.48
N THR A 549 -31.93 -4.11 -0.96
CA THR A 549 -33.05 -3.83 -1.88
C THR A 549 -32.78 -4.31 -3.30
N GLY A 550 -31.52 -4.41 -3.72
CA GLY A 550 -31.12 -4.87 -5.06
C GLY A 550 -31.53 -3.92 -6.20
N LYS A 551 -32.12 -2.76 -5.88
CA LYS A 551 -32.41 -1.69 -6.84
C LYS A 551 -31.33 -0.64 -6.67
N ALA A 552 -30.27 -0.69 -7.48
CA ALA A 552 -29.50 0.52 -7.71
C ALA A 552 -30.48 1.56 -8.26
N GLU A 553 -30.51 2.77 -7.70
CA GLU A 553 -31.01 3.95 -8.42
C GLU A 553 -30.11 4.13 -9.64
N ILE A 554 -30.33 3.33 -10.68
CA ILE A 554 -29.82 3.62 -12.01
C ILE A 554 -30.52 4.90 -12.37
N ALA A 555 -29.81 6.03 -12.26
CA ALA A 555 -30.23 7.26 -12.88
C ALA A 555 -30.45 6.94 -14.35
N GLU A 556 -31.73 6.87 -14.75
CA GLU A 556 -32.14 6.84 -16.14
C GLU A 556 -31.47 8.05 -16.80
N THR A 557 -30.35 7.80 -17.47
CA THR A 557 -29.80 8.73 -18.44
C THR A 557 -30.21 8.12 -19.78
N GLU A 558 -31.33 8.64 -20.27
CA GLU A 558 -32.06 8.22 -21.46
C GLU A 558 -31.19 8.28 -22.73
N ALA A 559 -31.53 7.37 -23.66
CA ALA A 559 -31.43 7.42 -25.13
C ALA A 559 -30.09 7.76 -25.81
#